data_AF-Q6D8I3-F1
#
_entry.id   AF-Q6D8I3-F1
#
_cell.length_a   1.000
_cell.length_b   1.000
_cell.length_c   1.000
_cell.angle_alpha   90.00
_cell.angle_beta   90.00
_cell.angle_gamma   90.00
#
_symmetry.space_group_name_H-M   'P 1'
#
loop_
_entity.id
_entity.type
_entity.pdbx_description
1 polymer ?
#
loop_
_entity_poly.entity_id
_entity_poly.type
_entity_poly.pdbx_seq_one_letter_code
_entity_poly.pdbx_strand_id
1 'polypeptide(L)'
;MRTGKQGGSGTLAMVLLIAIIGLLLMSGLQRQLDAAIQMGNDERHYLRAFNQALSSLNWGSGQRWGTITENWQCQQLSTEQLAVCLRAASDGEQGILRGEGALPASVRALRLYQRVSFSALSSGQIAIQPLGNGWLDFCPDKDVARCDATE
;
A
#
# COMPACT_ATOMS: atom_id res chain seq x y z
N MET A 1 78.84 4.68 -20.48
CA MET A 1 78.30 4.96 -19.13
C MET A 1 76.81 4.65 -19.13
N ARG A 2 76.31 4.09 -18.02
CA ARG A 2 75.09 3.28 -17.88
C ARG A 2 73.79 4.02 -18.22
N THR A 3 72.93 3.39 -19.02
CA THR A 3 71.50 3.73 -19.15
C THR A 3 70.77 3.32 -17.86
N GLY A 4 70.39 4.29 -17.03
CA GLY A 4 69.60 4.05 -15.83
C GLY A 4 68.17 3.64 -16.20
N LYS A 5 67.81 2.39 -15.95
CA LYS A 5 66.43 1.88 -16.05
C LYS A 5 65.58 2.61 -14.98
N GLN A 6 64.65 3.46 -15.41
CA GLN A 6 63.68 4.12 -14.52
C GLN A 6 62.70 3.08 -13.96
N GLY A 7 62.85 2.72 -12.68
CA GLY A 7 61.98 1.78 -11.95
C GLY A 7 60.73 2.40 -11.30
N GLY A 8 60.51 3.72 -11.43
CA GLY A 8 59.43 4.45 -10.74
C GLY A 8 58.10 4.56 -11.48
N SER A 9 58.07 4.30 -12.79
CA SER A 9 56.84 4.41 -13.60
C SER A 9 55.86 3.25 -13.34
N GLY A 10 56.37 2.03 -13.10
CA GLY A 10 55.54 0.84 -12.89
C GLY A 10 54.77 0.83 -11.56
N THR A 11 55.36 1.38 -10.48
CA THR A 11 54.71 1.44 -9.17
C THR A 11 53.59 2.48 -9.13
N LEU A 12 53.79 3.64 -9.77
CA LEU A 12 52.74 4.65 -9.94
C LEU A 12 51.57 4.12 -10.76
N ALA A 13 51.85 3.40 -11.86
CA ALA A 13 50.81 2.76 -12.66
C ALA A 13 50.00 1.74 -11.84
N MET A 14 50.67 0.94 -11.00
CA MET A 14 50.01 -0.04 -10.14
C MET A 14 49.11 0.62 -9.09
N VAL A 15 49.58 1.68 -8.42
CA VAL A 15 48.76 2.43 -7.44
C VAL A 15 47.55 3.08 -8.11
N LEU A 16 47.73 3.66 -9.30
CA LEU A 16 46.64 4.24 -10.07
C LEU A 16 45.60 3.19 -10.45
N LEU A 17 46.04 2.00 -10.90
CA LEU A 17 45.15 0.88 -11.21
C LEU A 17 44.37 0.42 -9.98
N ILE A 18 45.03 0.29 -8.82
CA ILE A 18 44.36 -0.07 -7.56
C ILE A 18 43.32 0.99 -7.18
N ALA A 19 43.66 2.28 -7.31
CA ALA A 19 42.72 3.37 -7.03
C ALA A 19 41.51 3.36 -7.96
N ILE A 20 41.72 3.13 -9.27
CA ILE A 20 40.64 3.00 -10.26
C ILE A 20 39.74 1.82 -9.93
N ILE A 21 40.31 0.65 -9.62
CA ILE A 21 39.53 -0.53 -9.22
C ILE A 21 38.73 -0.25 -7.95
N GLY A 22 39.32 0.42 -6.95
CA GLY A 22 38.62 0.81 -5.72
C GLY A 22 37.43 1.74 -5.99
N LEU A 23 37.59 2.72 -6.88
CA LEU A 23 36.51 3.62 -7.30
C LEU A 23 35.40 2.89 -8.05
N LEU A 24 35.75 1.95 -8.93
CA LEU A 24 34.78 1.13 -9.66
C LEU A 24 34.00 0.21 -8.71
N LEU A 25 34.65 -0.40 -7.72
CA LEU A 25 34.00 -1.23 -6.71
C LEU A 25 33.05 -0.41 -5.82
N MET A 26 33.50 0.75 -5.32
CA MET A 26 32.68 1.63 -4.49
C MET A 26 31.46 2.14 -5.25
N SER A 27 31.64 2.61 -6.48
CA SER A 27 30.51 3.06 -7.32
C SER A 27 29.56 1.94 -7.68
N GLY A 28 30.05 0.73 -7.93
CA GLY A 28 29.23 -0.47 -8.14
C GLY A 28 28.39 -0.81 -6.90
N LEU A 29 28.99 -0.78 -5.71
CA LEU A 29 28.30 -1.07 -4.46
C LEU A 29 27.25 0.00 -4.10
N GLN A 30 27.57 1.27 -4.33
CA GLN A 30 26.61 2.37 -4.15
C GLN A 30 25.35 2.18 -4.98
N ARG A 31 25.49 1.84 -6.27
CA ARG A 31 24.34 1.59 -7.16
C ARG A 31 23.48 0.41 -6.70
N GLN A 32 24.10 -0.65 -6.19
CA GLN A 32 23.35 -1.80 -5.65
C GLN A 32 22.59 -1.42 -4.38
N LEU A 33 23.20 -0.64 -3.49
CA LEU A 33 22.55 -0.16 -2.28
C LEU A 33 21.35 0.74 -2.61
N ASP A 34 21.52 1.68 -3.53
CA ASP A 34 20.47 2.59 -3.96
C ASP A 34 19.27 1.81 -4.53
N ALA A 35 19.52 0.83 -5.40
CA ALA A 35 18.48 -0.02 -5.95
C ALA A 35 17.74 -0.82 -4.86
N ALA A 36 18.49 -1.40 -3.91
CA ALA A 36 17.90 -2.15 -2.79
C ALA A 36 17.08 -1.27 -1.84
N ILE A 37 17.52 -0.03 -1.60
CA ILE A 37 16.78 0.95 -0.79
C ILE A 37 15.48 1.34 -1.49
N GLN A 38 15.51 1.60 -2.80
CA GLN A 38 14.29 1.95 -3.55
C GLN A 38 13.27 0.82 -3.52
N MET A 39 13.68 -0.42 -3.85
CA MET A 39 12.79 -1.59 -3.76
C MET A 39 12.24 -1.79 -2.35
N GLY A 40 13.08 -1.60 -1.33
CA GLY A 40 12.65 -1.69 0.07
C GLY A 40 11.65 -0.61 0.49
N ASN A 41 11.73 0.59 -0.09
CA ASN A 41 10.80 1.67 0.19
C ASN A 41 9.43 1.40 -0.43
N ASP A 42 9.37 0.92 -1.68
CA ASP A 42 8.12 0.58 -2.36
C ASP A 42 7.35 -0.50 -1.59
N GLU A 43 8.03 -1.57 -1.18
CA GLU A 43 7.43 -2.65 -0.36
C GLU A 43 6.91 -2.10 0.97
N ARG A 44 7.70 -1.27 1.66
CA ARG A 44 7.27 -0.64 2.92
C ARG A 44 6.04 0.23 2.73
N HIS A 45 5.96 0.98 1.64
CA HIS A 45 4.81 1.82 1.34
C HIS A 45 3.56 0.97 1.07
N TYR A 46 3.70 -0.09 0.28
CA TYR A 46 2.62 -1.04 0.04
C TYR A 46 2.12 -1.69 1.35
N LEU A 47 3.03 -2.22 2.17
CA LEU A 47 2.67 -2.85 3.44
C LEU A 47 2.01 -1.87 4.41
N ARG A 48 2.45 -0.61 4.46
CA ARG A 48 1.78 0.42 5.26
C ARG A 48 0.36 0.68 4.77
N ALA A 49 0.19 0.88 3.45
CA ALA A 49 -1.14 1.09 2.87
C ALA A 49 -2.06 -0.12 3.10
N PHE A 50 -1.54 -1.34 2.94
CA PHE A 50 -2.30 -2.57 3.19
C PHE A 50 -2.76 -2.67 4.64
N ASN A 51 -1.87 -2.44 5.61
CA ASN A 51 -2.24 -2.42 7.02
C ASN A 51 -3.21 -1.28 7.36
N GLN A 52 -3.07 -0.12 6.74
CA GLN A 52 -4.01 1.00 6.90
C GLN A 52 -5.41 0.65 6.37
N ALA A 53 -5.51 -0.05 5.23
CA ALA A 53 -6.78 -0.52 4.70
C ALA A 53 -7.42 -1.59 5.61
N LEU A 54 -6.62 -2.51 6.17
CA LEU A 54 -7.10 -3.48 7.17
C LEU A 54 -7.59 -2.80 8.45
N SER A 55 -6.82 -1.85 8.98
CA SER A 55 -7.21 -1.06 10.15
C SER A 55 -8.50 -0.28 9.88
N SER A 56 -8.65 0.29 8.68
CA SER A 56 -9.87 0.98 8.27
C SER A 56 -11.09 0.06 8.24
N LEU A 57 -10.96 -1.17 7.70
CA LEU A 57 -12.03 -2.17 7.75
C LEU A 57 -12.40 -2.55 9.19
N ASN A 58 -11.40 -2.82 10.03
CA ASN A 58 -11.62 -3.22 11.42
C ASN A 58 -12.32 -2.10 12.21
N TRP A 59 -11.83 -0.87 12.09
CA TRP A 59 -12.46 0.31 12.69
C TRP A 59 -13.90 0.52 12.18
N GLY A 60 -14.11 0.38 10.86
CA GLY A 60 -15.41 0.53 10.22
C GLY A 60 -16.45 -0.49 10.66
N SER A 61 -16.01 -1.71 11.01
CA SER A 61 -16.90 -2.76 11.52
C SER A 61 -17.57 -2.40 12.85
N GLY A 62 -16.90 -1.58 13.67
CA GLY A 62 -17.43 -1.07 14.93
C GLY A 62 -18.28 0.20 14.81
N GLN A 63 -18.36 0.80 13.62
CA GLN A 63 -19.12 2.05 13.43
C GLN A 63 -20.61 1.80 13.27
N ARG A 64 -21.39 2.82 13.64
CA ARG A 64 -22.82 2.87 13.32
C ARG A 64 -23.00 3.51 11.96
N TRP A 65 -23.86 2.93 11.15
CA TRP A 65 -24.09 3.36 9.77
C TRP A 65 -25.51 3.90 9.61
N GLY A 66 -25.71 4.74 8.59
CA GLY A 66 -27.04 5.13 8.15
C GLY A 66 -27.81 3.95 7.55
N THR A 67 -28.99 4.21 6.99
CA THR A 67 -29.70 3.19 6.22
C THR A 67 -28.84 2.70 5.06
N ILE A 68 -28.82 1.40 4.78
CA ILE A 68 -28.01 0.86 3.68
C ILE A 68 -28.52 1.43 2.34
N THR A 69 -27.60 1.91 1.50
CA THR A 69 -27.94 2.51 0.20
C THR A 69 -27.06 1.94 -0.92
N GLU A 70 -27.49 2.13 -2.15
CA GLU A 70 -26.67 1.83 -3.33
C GLU A 70 -25.55 2.85 -3.56
N ASN A 71 -25.48 3.94 -2.79
CA ASN A 71 -24.38 4.91 -2.86
C ASN A 71 -23.37 4.62 -1.74
N TRP A 72 -22.12 5.03 -1.95
CA TRP A 72 -21.13 4.93 -0.89
C TRP A 72 -21.47 5.88 0.26
N GLN A 73 -21.51 5.34 1.46
CA GLN A 73 -21.52 6.10 2.71
C GLN A 73 -20.15 5.97 3.32
N CYS A 74 -19.39 7.05 3.41
CA CYS A 74 -18.02 7.01 3.89
C CYS A 74 -17.88 7.69 5.27
N GLN A 75 -17.01 7.11 6.09
CA GLN A 75 -16.59 7.67 7.37
C GLN A 75 -15.06 7.70 7.41
N GLN A 76 -14.51 8.72 8.07
CA GLN A 76 -13.07 8.92 8.19
C GLN A 76 -12.69 9.20 9.64
N LEU A 77 -11.53 8.66 10.05
CA LEU A 77 -10.88 8.94 11.31
C LEU A 77 -9.56 9.67 11.04
N SER A 78 -9.60 11.00 11.07
CA SER A 78 -8.46 11.84 10.68
C SER A 78 -7.21 11.64 11.55
N THR A 79 -7.38 11.28 12.83
CA THR A 79 -6.26 11.04 13.76
C THR A 79 -5.38 9.87 13.34
N GLU A 80 -5.97 8.84 12.73
CA GLU A 80 -5.28 7.63 12.28
C GLU A 80 -5.27 7.48 10.75
N GLN A 81 -5.76 8.50 10.03
CA GLN A 81 -5.90 8.50 8.57
C GLN A 81 -6.68 7.28 8.05
N LEU A 82 -7.68 6.81 8.79
CA LEU A 82 -8.50 5.68 8.36
C LEU A 82 -9.69 6.18 7.56
N ALA A 83 -10.03 5.48 6.49
CA ALA A 83 -11.18 5.78 5.66
C ALA A 83 -11.90 4.49 5.29
N VAL A 84 -13.20 4.45 5.55
CA VAL A 84 -14.02 3.28 5.31
C VAL A 84 -15.37 3.68 4.73
N CYS A 85 -15.83 2.93 3.74
CA CYS A 85 -17.09 3.19 3.04
C CYS A 85 -17.98 1.96 3.04
N LEU A 86 -19.29 2.15 3.20
CA LEU A 86 -20.29 1.11 3.16
C LEU A 86 -21.26 1.34 1.99
N ARG A 87 -21.62 0.25 1.31
CA ARG A 87 -22.60 0.24 0.21
C ARG A 87 -23.38 -1.08 0.20
N ALA A 88 -24.61 -1.07 -0.32
CA ALA A 88 -25.34 -2.30 -0.65
C ALA A 88 -24.66 -3.11 -1.76
N ALA A 89 -24.49 -4.41 -1.55
CA ALA A 89 -24.07 -5.35 -2.59
C ALA A 89 -25.15 -5.49 -3.68
N SER A 90 -24.77 -5.99 -4.86
CA SER A 90 -25.69 -6.17 -6.01
C SER A 90 -26.78 -7.21 -5.76
N ASP A 91 -26.56 -8.11 -4.81
CA ASP A 91 -27.58 -9.08 -4.39
C ASP A 91 -28.64 -8.48 -3.47
N GLY A 92 -28.41 -7.27 -2.92
CA GLY A 92 -29.32 -6.57 -2.02
C GLY A 92 -29.44 -7.17 -0.61
N GLU A 93 -28.88 -8.35 -0.38
CA GLU A 93 -28.95 -9.06 0.89
C GLU A 93 -27.78 -8.71 1.82
N GLN A 94 -26.68 -8.24 1.26
CA GLN A 94 -25.44 -7.97 1.98
C GLN A 94 -24.90 -6.57 1.69
N GLY A 95 -24.00 -6.11 2.55
CA GLY A 95 -23.24 -4.89 2.38
C GLY A 95 -21.81 -5.20 1.96
N ILE A 96 -21.19 -4.22 1.31
CA ILE A 96 -19.77 -4.19 1.02
C ILE A 96 -19.17 -3.04 1.83
N LEU A 97 -18.29 -3.39 2.75
CA LEU A 97 -17.44 -2.45 3.46
C LEU A 97 -16.11 -2.36 2.71
N ARG A 98 -15.66 -1.15 2.39
CA ARG A 98 -14.40 -0.86 1.69
C ARG A 98 -13.49 -0.06 2.62
N GLY A 99 -12.33 -0.59 2.97
CA GLY A 99 -11.29 0.12 3.71
C GLY A 99 -10.19 0.59 2.78
N GLU A 100 -9.63 1.76 3.07
CA GLU A 100 -8.66 2.41 2.19
C GLU A 100 -7.30 2.62 2.89
N GLY A 101 -6.24 2.53 2.09
CA GLY A 101 -4.87 2.76 2.49
C GLY A 101 -4.15 3.68 1.50
N ALA A 102 -3.49 4.72 2.01
CA ALA A 102 -2.86 5.73 1.19
C ALA A 102 -1.51 5.23 0.65
N LEU A 103 -1.34 5.34 -0.67
CA LEU A 103 -0.08 5.07 -1.36
C LEU A 103 0.58 6.41 -1.74
N PRO A 104 1.83 6.68 -1.35
CA PRO A 104 2.45 8.00 -1.55
C PRO A 104 2.54 8.45 -3.01
N ALA A 105 2.67 7.50 -3.95
CA ALA A 105 2.89 7.77 -5.36
C ALA A 105 1.66 7.48 -6.24
N SER A 106 0.51 7.14 -5.65
CA SER A 106 -0.70 6.76 -6.39
C SER A 106 -1.85 7.70 -6.05
N VAL A 107 -2.57 8.14 -7.08
CA VAL A 107 -3.85 8.87 -6.93
C VAL A 107 -4.94 7.94 -6.38
N ARG A 108 -4.80 6.63 -6.61
CA ARG A 108 -5.75 5.61 -6.17
C ARG A 108 -5.24 4.94 -4.89
N ALA A 109 -6.02 5.03 -3.83
CA ALA A 109 -5.77 4.30 -2.59
C ALA A 109 -5.81 2.79 -2.82
N LEU A 110 -5.01 2.06 -2.02
CA LEU A 110 -5.16 0.62 -1.87
C LEU A 110 -6.51 0.36 -1.21
N ARG A 111 -7.30 -0.56 -1.77
CA ARG A 111 -8.65 -0.87 -1.30
C ARG A 111 -8.73 -2.33 -0.90
N LEU A 112 -9.28 -2.58 0.28
CA LEU A 112 -9.67 -3.90 0.73
C LEU A 112 -11.17 -3.91 0.99
N TYR A 113 -11.79 -5.07 0.84
CA TYR A 113 -13.23 -5.22 0.93
C TYR A 113 -13.59 -6.27 1.98
N GLN A 114 -14.73 -6.06 2.63
CA GLN A 114 -15.32 -7.00 3.55
C GLN A 114 -16.83 -7.06 3.28
N ARG A 115 -17.34 -8.27 3.01
CA ARG A 115 -18.78 -8.53 2.98
C ARG A 115 -19.33 -8.48 4.39
N VAL A 116 -20.45 -7.79 4.57
CA VAL A 116 -21.09 -7.60 5.87
C VAL A 116 -22.58 -7.89 5.79
N SER A 117 -23.14 -8.42 6.86
CA SER A 117 -24.59 -8.39 7.09
C SER A 117 -24.90 -7.15 7.90
N PHE A 118 -26.15 -6.71 7.85
CA PHE A 118 -26.60 -5.55 8.61
C PHE A 118 -27.85 -5.87 9.41
N SER A 119 -27.96 -5.27 10.58
CA SER A 119 -29.10 -5.36 11.47
C SER A 119 -29.58 -3.96 11.84
N ALA A 120 -30.89 -3.73 11.73
CA ALA A 120 -31.49 -2.47 12.13
C ALA A 120 -31.37 -2.26 13.65
N LEU A 121 -31.02 -1.04 14.04
CA LEU A 121 -31.01 -0.59 15.42
C LEU A 121 -32.29 0.23 15.69
N SER A 122 -32.72 0.28 16.96
CA SER A 122 -33.89 1.08 17.38
C SER A 122 -33.73 2.58 17.13
N SER A 123 -32.50 3.07 16.93
CA SER A 123 -32.19 4.45 16.56
C SER A 123 -32.41 4.78 15.08
N GLY A 124 -32.78 3.79 14.24
CA GLY A 124 -32.88 3.95 12.78
C GLY A 124 -31.54 3.85 12.04
N GLN A 125 -30.44 3.66 12.77
CA GLN A 125 -29.13 3.30 12.22
C GLN A 125 -29.03 1.79 12.00
N ILE A 126 -27.99 1.34 11.30
CA ILE A 126 -27.66 -0.08 11.18
C ILE A 126 -26.32 -0.36 11.86
N ALA A 127 -26.24 -1.53 12.50
CA ALA A 127 -24.99 -2.16 12.86
C ALA A 127 -24.63 -3.17 11.77
N ILE A 128 -23.34 -3.35 11.53
CA ILE A 128 -22.84 -4.31 10.55
C ILE A 128 -22.07 -5.42 11.25
N GLN A 129 -22.12 -6.63 10.69
CA GLN A 129 -21.34 -7.77 11.14
C GLN A 129 -20.55 -8.33 9.95
N PRO A 130 -19.21 -8.44 10.05
CA PRO A 130 -18.39 -9.08 9.02
C PRO A 130 -18.82 -10.54 8.79
N LEU A 131 -19.03 -10.92 7.52
CA LEU A 131 -19.21 -12.32 7.16
C LEU A 131 -17.88 -13.08 7.26
N GLY A 132 -17.93 -14.31 7.79
CA GLY A 132 -16.81 -15.23 7.74
C GLY A 132 -16.36 -15.48 6.30
N ASN A 133 -15.05 -15.46 6.05
CA ASN A 133 -14.45 -15.53 4.71
C ASN A 133 -14.94 -14.44 3.74
N GLY A 134 -15.50 -13.35 4.27
CA GLY A 134 -16.00 -12.22 3.49
C GLY A 134 -14.95 -11.16 3.19
N TRP A 135 -13.69 -11.36 3.57
CA TRP A 135 -12.59 -10.44 3.29
C TRP A 135 -12.01 -10.71 1.90
N LEU A 136 -11.81 -9.66 1.09
CA LEU A 136 -11.29 -9.74 -0.27
C LEU A 136 -10.39 -8.55 -0.60
N ASP A 137 -9.38 -8.78 -1.42
CA ASP A 137 -8.49 -7.77 -2.01
C ASP A 137 -8.96 -7.28 -3.39
N PHE A 138 -10.00 -7.90 -3.94
CA PHE A 138 -10.66 -7.51 -5.18
C PHE A 138 -12.12 -7.10 -4.94
N CYS A 139 -12.72 -6.43 -5.93
CA CYS A 139 -14.11 -6.00 -5.86
C CYS A 139 -15.04 -7.21 -5.69
N PRO A 140 -15.80 -7.32 -4.58
CA PRO A 140 -16.66 -8.46 -4.32
C PRO A 140 -17.99 -8.42 -5.09
N ASP A 141 -18.25 -7.31 -5.79
CA ASP A 141 -19.47 -7.14 -6.57
C ASP A 141 -19.33 -7.75 -7.97
N LYS A 142 -20.43 -8.26 -8.54
CA LYS A 142 -20.43 -8.79 -9.91
C LYS A 142 -20.10 -7.71 -10.94
N ASP A 143 -20.54 -6.48 -10.66
CA ASP A 143 -20.20 -5.32 -11.47
C ASP A 143 -19.06 -4.53 -10.81
N VAL A 144 -17.85 -4.66 -11.36
CA VAL A 144 -16.65 -3.98 -10.88
C VAL A 144 -16.80 -2.46 -10.89
N ALA A 145 -17.61 -1.91 -11.80
CA ALA A 145 -17.87 -0.47 -11.85
C ALA A 145 -18.54 0.04 -10.56
N ARG A 146 -19.21 -0.82 -9.79
CA ARG A 146 -19.80 -0.45 -8.50
C ARG A 146 -18.77 -0.28 -7.39
N CYS A 147 -17.62 -0.93 -7.46
CA CYS A 147 -16.51 -0.66 -6.54
C CYS A 147 -15.74 0.61 -6.89
N ASP A 148 -15.78 0.98 -8.17
CA ASP A 148 -15.03 2.10 -8.74
C ASP A 148 -15.84 3.39 -8.85
N ALA A 149 -17.17 3.27 -8.80
CA ALA A 149 -18.09 4.40 -8.70
C ALA A 149 -17.63 5.31 -7.56
N THR A 150 -17.31 6.54 -7.92
CA THR A 150 -16.94 7.60 -6.99
C THR A 150 -18.14 8.01 -6.14
N GLU A 151 -17.84 8.58 -4.98
CA GLU A 151 -18.80 9.26 -4.11
C GLU A 151 -19.56 10.37 -4.84
#